data_AF-A0A2H3J8J9-F1
#
_entry.id   AF-A0A2H3J8J9-F1
#
_cell.length_a   1.000
_cell.length_b   1.000
_cell.length_c   1.000
_cell.angle_alpha   90.00
_cell.angle_beta   90.00
_cell.angle_gamma   90.00
#
_symmetry.space_group_name_H-M   'P 1'
#
loop_
_entity.id
_entity.type
_entity.pdbx_description
1 polymer ?
#
loop_
_entity_poly.entity_id
_entity_poly.type
_entity_poly.pdbx_seq_one_letter_code
_entity_poly.pdbx_strand_id
1 'polypeptide(L)'
;MVQLTCVYAQSQLLRVPGGDLGPGTPSETALEIRLERMHVAEALDARDAVARQLAEACASVRQKTIAIDGLQRENAELRHEIQELRERSAAGDEHADCQMLPGAELNKLAEISRSMEELMGSFKNDEGGKKLEWEGIMGRLIHTSHNLTSPRHLRDISNDAQGPLSPAVTSPNPALSPVSHTAVDDVNMQGLSLEDPGRPMESLALGPSDRMQARNSILAALPLPSEVPPDVLRPIVIPSPFTLHDFLGTVPAQSTTSWCTEREEHGYFLTPVFKCTTNPRVSTAHRWAAVDKSAKLDKSTECFYNRDGKWYYAGTYRAFWLDELAPQEWETLPTETTQALTKETLAGRKNTCPQNVYEVAQLYAAGALRVACIGLQCIGFNHVLYRTVMEHAARCAQMGKWRGSASGSGASHGSAWSANVHSLSPNTLTASPVIVNHPEENVVQGDHHKV
;
A
#
# COMPACT_ATOMS: atom_id res chain seq x y z
N MET A 1 -20.72 23.69 9.48
CA MET A 1 -19.69 24.62 8.93
C MET A 1 -19.40 24.38 7.44
N VAL A 2 -19.52 23.15 6.91
CA VAL A 2 -19.29 22.84 5.48
C VAL A 2 -20.43 23.31 4.54
N GLN A 3 -21.66 23.46 5.04
CA GLN A 3 -22.77 24.01 4.23
C GLN A 3 -22.62 25.52 3.93
N LEU A 4 -21.90 26.29 4.75
CA LEU A 4 -21.74 27.74 4.49
C LEU A 4 -20.67 28.05 3.44
N THR A 5 -19.67 27.20 3.26
CA THR A 5 -18.62 27.39 2.24
C THR A 5 -19.09 27.08 0.83
N CYS A 6 -20.07 26.18 0.67
CA CYS A 6 -20.61 25.83 -0.66
C CYS A 6 -21.49 26.96 -1.25
N VAL A 7 -22.26 27.66 -0.41
CA VAL A 7 -23.05 28.85 -0.82
C VAL A 7 -22.12 30.01 -1.23
N TYR A 8 -20.95 30.13 -0.60
CA TYR A 8 -19.99 31.18 -0.91
C TYR A 8 -19.26 30.96 -2.26
N ALA A 9 -18.98 29.70 -2.63
CA ALA A 9 -18.42 29.37 -3.94
C ALA A 9 -19.43 29.63 -5.09
N GLN A 10 -20.71 29.40 -4.84
CA GLN A 10 -21.78 29.67 -5.82
C GLN A 10 -22.03 31.18 -6.02
N SER A 11 -21.71 32.02 -5.02
CA SER A 11 -21.80 33.49 -5.13
C SER A 11 -20.60 34.16 -5.82
N GLN A 12 -19.42 33.52 -5.87
CA GLN A 12 -18.21 34.12 -6.46
C GLN A 12 -18.07 33.81 -7.96
N LEU A 13 -18.72 32.76 -8.46
CA LEU A 13 -18.74 32.41 -9.89
C LEU A 13 -19.62 33.32 -10.76
N LEU A 14 -20.38 34.25 -10.17
CA LEU A 14 -21.17 35.25 -10.90
C LEU A 14 -20.49 36.62 -11.04
N ARG A 15 -19.24 36.79 -10.58
CA ARG A 15 -18.43 37.97 -10.91
C ARG A 15 -17.76 37.74 -12.27
N VAL A 16 -18.53 38.00 -13.33
CA VAL A 16 -17.97 38.18 -14.68
C VAL A 16 -17.00 39.36 -14.61
N PRO A 17 -15.69 39.16 -14.87
CA PRO A 17 -14.75 40.26 -14.99
C PRO A 17 -15.19 41.12 -16.17
N GLY A 18 -15.41 42.41 -15.95
CA GLY A 18 -15.80 43.39 -16.97
C GLY A 18 -14.68 43.67 -17.97
N GLY A 19 -14.27 42.65 -18.72
CA GLY A 19 -13.43 42.78 -19.90
C GLY A 19 -14.30 43.14 -21.09
N ASP A 20 -13.92 44.22 -21.77
CA ASP A 20 -14.54 44.78 -22.98
C ASP A 20 -14.50 43.77 -24.14
N LEU A 21 -15.37 42.77 -24.08
CA LEU A 21 -15.64 41.83 -25.17
C LEU A 21 -16.76 42.43 -26.02
N GLY A 22 -16.48 42.60 -27.31
CA GLY A 22 -17.42 43.13 -28.29
C GLY A 22 -18.78 42.40 -28.25
N PRO A 23 -19.85 43.00 -28.80
CA PRO A 23 -21.22 42.54 -28.63
C PRO A 23 -21.40 41.12 -29.15
N GLY A 24 -21.21 40.14 -28.26
CA GLY A 24 -21.55 38.75 -28.49
C GLY A 24 -23.02 38.67 -28.84
N THR A 25 -23.34 37.86 -29.84
CA THR A 25 -24.74 37.69 -30.23
C THR A 25 -25.52 37.07 -29.06
N PRO A 26 -26.73 37.55 -28.72
CA PRO A 26 -27.49 37.04 -27.57
C PRO A 26 -27.79 35.53 -27.63
N SER A 27 -27.64 34.92 -28.81
CA SER A 27 -27.70 33.46 -29.01
C SER A 27 -26.52 32.71 -28.40
N GLU A 28 -25.33 33.29 -28.40
CA GLU A 28 -24.10 32.65 -27.89
C GLU A 28 -24.12 32.57 -26.37
N THR A 29 -24.51 33.66 -25.71
CA THR A 29 -24.69 33.72 -24.25
C THR A 29 -25.77 32.75 -23.76
N ALA A 30 -26.83 32.54 -24.53
CA ALA A 30 -27.90 31.61 -24.17
C ALA A 30 -27.44 30.13 -24.24
N LEU A 31 -26.57 29.80 -25.20
CA LEU A 31 -26.01 28.46 -25.36
C LEU A 31 -24.99 28.16 -24.26
N GLU A 32 -24.16 29.13 -23.90
CA GLU A 32 -23.20 29.04 -22.80
C GLU A 32 -23.90 28.79 -21.46
N ILE A 33 -24.92 29.58 -21.11
CA ILE A 33 -25.73 29.38 -19.89
C ILE A 33 -26.37 27.98 -19.87
N ARG A 34 -26.80 27.46 -21.02
CA ARG A 34 -27.38 26.11 -21.12
C ARG A 34 -26.33 25.02 -20.88
N LEU A 35 -25.13 25.17 -21.42
CA LEU A 35 -24.02 24.24 -21.19
C LEU A 35 -23.58 24.26 -19.72
N GLU A 36 -23.46 25.43 -19.10
CA GLU A 36 -23.15 25.54 -17.68
C GLU A 36 -24.20 24.85 -16.81
N ARG A 37 -25.50 25.03 -17.09
CA ARG A 37 -26.58 24.33 -16.39
C ARG A 37 -26.48 22.81 -16.53
N MET A 38 -26.07 22.31 -17.70
CA MET A 38 -25.87 20.89 -17.95
C MET A 38 -24.69 20.35 -17.12
N HIS A 39 -23.56 21.05 -17.10
CA HIS A 39 -22.40 20.68 -16.29
C HIS A 39 -22.71 20.69 -14.79
N VAL A 40 -23.48 21.68 -14.31
CA VAL A 40 -23.90 21.73 -12.91
C VAL A 40 -24.81 20.55 -12.57
N ALA A 41 -25.74 20.18 -13.45
CA ALA A 41 -26.60 19.00 -13.24
C ALA A 41 -25.77 17.71 -13.19
N GLU A 42 -24.85 17.50 -14.13
CA GLU A 42 -23.96 16.32 -14.14
C GLU A 42 -23.09 16.23 -12.88
N ALA A 43 -22.55 17.37 -12.42
CA ALA A 43 -21.77 17.42 -11.19
C ALA A 43 -22.60 17.07 -9.94
N LEU A 44 -23.86 17.51 -9.88
CA LEU A 44 -24.79 17.15 -8.80
C LEU A 44 -25.14 15.66 -8.83
N ASP A 45 -25.44 15.10 -10.01
CA ASP A 45 -25.74 13.68 -10.16
C ASP A 45 -24.54 12.79 -9.76
N ALA A 46 -23.32 13.19 -10.16
CA ALA A 46 -22.09 12.50 -9.78
C ALA A 46 -21.86 12.54 -8.25
N ARG A 47 -22.08 13.70 -7.62
CA ARG A 47 -22.00 13.86 -6.16
C ARG A 47 -22.98 12.94 -5.45
N ASP A 48 -24.23 12.90 -5.92
CA ASP A 48 -25.29 12.12 -5.29
C ASP A 48 -25.09 10.60 -5.49
N ALA A 49 -24.45 10.18 -6.60
CA ALA A 49 -24.00 8.81 -6.80
C ALA A 49 -22.92 8.40 -5.79
N VAL A 50 -21.91 9.25 -5.56
CA VAL A 50 -20.86 9.00 -4.56
C VAL A 50 -21.44 8.98 -3.15
N ALA A 51 -22.36 9.89 -2.83
CA ALA A 51 -23.04 9.91 -1.52
C ALA A 51 -23.81 8.62 -1.25
N ARG A 52 -24.52 8.07 -2.24
CA ARG A 52 -25.21 6.77 -2.13
C ARG A 52 -24.23 5.62 -1.90
N GLN A 53 -23.13 5.57 -2.67
CA GLN A 53 -22.12 4.52 -2.52
C GLN A 53 -21.46 4.56 -1.14
N LEU A 54 -21.21 5.77 -0.61
CA LEU A 54 -20.68 5.93 0.76
C LEU A 54 -21.68 5.45 1.81
N ALA A 55 -22.97 5.78 1.66
CA ALA A 55 -24.02 5.32 2.57
C ALA A 55 -24.13 3.78 2.59
N GLU A 56 -24.09 3.13 1.42
CA GLU A 56 -24.07 1.68 1.30
C GLU A 56 -22.83 1.06 1.96
N ALA A 57 -21.66 1.65 1.76
CA ALA A 57 -20.42 1.20 2.40
C ALA A 57 -20.49 1.33 3.93
N CYS A 58 -21.00 2.45 4.46
CA CYS A 58 -21.19 2.64 5.90
C CYS A 58 -22.19 1.63 6.49
N ALA A 59 -23.29 1.34 5.79
CA ALA A 59 -24.24 0.32 6.21
C ALA A 59 -23.58 -1.07 6.24
N SER A 60 -22.77 -1.41 5.23
CA SER A 60 -22.03 -2.66 5.16
C SER A 60 -21.02 -2.81 6.31
N VAL A 61 -20.27 -1.74 6.63
CA VAL A 61 -19.32 -1.73 7.75
C VAL A 61 -20.05 -2.00 9.06
N ARG A 62 -21.15 -1.29 9.35
CA ARG A 62 -21.94 -1.50 10.57
C ARG A 62 -22.47 -2.93 10.67
N GLN A 63 -22.99 -3.48 9.58
CA GLN A 63 -23.47 -4.86 9.55
C GLN A 63 -22.35 -5.85 9.86
N LYS A 64 -21.15 -5.65 9.28
CA LYS A 64 -19.98 -6.50 9.55
C LYS A 64 -19.48 -6.36 10.98
N THR A 65 -19.48 -5.16 11.56
CA THR A 65 -19.12 -4.96 12.97
C THR A 65 -20.05 -5.74 13.89
N ILE A 66 -21.37 -5.66 13.68
CA ILE A 66 -22.35 -6.43 14.47
C ILE A 66 -22.11 -7.95 14.32
N ALA A 67 -21.80 -8.42 13.11
CA ALA A 67 -21.50 -9.83 12.87
C ALA A 67 -20.23 -10.29 13.60
N ILE A 68 -19.16 -9.47 13.58
CA ILE A 68 -17.92 -9.74 14.31
C ILE A 68 -18.17 -9.82 15.81
N ASP A 69 -18.93 -8.87 16.37
CA ASP A 69 -19.27 -8.87 17.80
C ASP A 69 -20.13 -10.08 18.19
N GLY A 70 -20.98 -10.56 17.29
CA GLY A 70 -21.73 -11.81 17.46
C GLY A 70 -20.80 -13.02 17.54
N LEU A 71 -19.91 -13.18 16.55
CA LEU A 71 -18.95 -14.28 16.49
C LEU A 71 -17.96 -14.27 17.66
N GLN A 72 -17.56 -13.11 18.15
CA GLN A 72 -16.68 -12.99 19.31
C GLN A 72 -17.36 -13.48 20.60
N ARG A 73 -18.65 -13.19 20.80
CA ARG A 73 -19.42 -13.71 21.94
C ARG A 73 -19.58 -15.21 21.88
N GLU A 74 -19.98 -15.75 20.72
CA GLU A 74 -20.10 -17.21 20.51
C GLU A 74 -18.77 -17.93 20.77
N ASN A 75 -17.65 -17.37 20.30
CA ASN A 75 -16.33 -17.92 20.57
C ASN A 75 -15.97 -17.91 22.07
N ALA A 76 -16.32 -16.85 22.79
CA ALA A 76 -16.12 -16.77 24.24
C ALA A 76 -16.97 -17.81 24.99
N GLU A 77 -18.23 -18.00 24.58
CA GLU A 77 -19.15 -19.01 25.13
C GLU A 77 -18.62 -20.44 24.89
N LEU A 78 -18.22 -20.76 23.65
CA LEU A 78 -17.64 -22.07 23.32
C LEU A 78 -16.34 -22.36 24.08
N ARG A 79 -15.49 -21.34 24.27
CA ARG A 79 -14.28 -21.49 25.08
C ARG A 79 -14.60 -21.79 26.54
N HIS A 80 -15.64 -21.16 27.09
CA HIS A 80 -16.12 -21.45 28.44
C HIS A 80 -16.65 -22.89 28.56
N GLU A 81 -17.47 -23.34 27.59
CA GLU A 81 -18.01 -24.70 27.56
C GLU A 81 -16.90 -25.76 27.45
N ILE A 82 -15.90 -25.55 26.59
CA ILE A 82 -14.74 -26.44 26.47
C ILE A 82 -13.95 -26.50 27.79
N GLN A 83 -13.78 -25.37 28.46
CA GLN A 83 -13.09 -25.31 29.76
C GLN A 83 -13.87 -26.10 30.83
N GLU A 84 -15.19 -25.94 30.90
CA GLU A 84 -16.05 -26.66 31.84
C GLU A 84 -16.03 -28.18 31.57
N LEU A 85 -16.05 -28.61 30.32
CA LEU A 85 -15.92 -30.03 29.95
C LEU A 85 -14.55 -30.60 30.35
N ARG A 86 -13.48 -29.82 30.21
CA ARG A 86 -12.14 -30.22 30.67
C ARG A 86 -12.08 -30.38 32.19
N GLU A 87 -12.71 -29.48 32.94
CA GLU A 87 -12.79 -29.54 34.40
C GLU A 87 -13.62 -30.74 34.87
N ARG A 88 -14.77 -31.00 34.24
CA ARG A 88 -15.59 -32.20 34.53
C ARG A 88 -14.83 -33.50 34.21
N SER A 89 -14.05 -33.53 33.13
CA SER A 89 -13.21 -34.69 32.79
C SER A 89 -12.05 -34.88 33.77
N ALA A 90 -11.50 -33.81 34.34
CA ALA A 90 -10.41 -33.88 35.32
C ALA A 90 -10.89 -34.27 36.72
N ALA A 91 -12.15 -33.95 37.06
CA ALA A 91 -12.75 -34.21 38.37
C ALA A 91 -13.12 -35.69 38.61
N GLY A 92 -12.94 -36.57 37.61
CA GLY A 92 -12.77 -38.01 37.81
C GLY A 92 -13.80 -38.66 38.74
N ASP A 93 -15.01 -38.91 38.24
CA ASP A 93 -15.83 -39.97 38.79
C ASP A 93 -15.42 -41.26 38.07
N GLU A 94 -14.73 -42.15 38.80
CA GLU A 94 -14.34 -43.49 38.34
C GLU A 94 -15.57 -44.41 38.18
N HIS A 95 -16.61 -43.96 37.48
CA HIS A 95 -17.70 -44.82 37.06
C HIS A 95 -17.34 -45.48 35.73
N ALA A 96 -16.72 -46.65 35.87
CA ALA A 96 -16.10 -47.48 34.86
C ALA A 96 -17.06 -48.12 33.83
N ASP A 97 -18.11 -47.42 33.41
CA ASP A 97 -19.11 -48.00 32.50
C ASP A 97 -19.71 -46.98 31.52
N CYS A 98 -18.87 -46.22 30.82
CA CYS A 98 -19.28 -45.54 29.60
C CYS A 98 -18.46 -46.02 28.41
N GLN A 99 -19.11 -46.87 27.64
CA GLN A 99 -18.80 -47.35 26.31
C GLN A 99 -17.78 -46.50 25.55
N MET A 100 -16.71 -47.20 25.16
CA MET A 100 -15.76 -46.86 24.12
C MET A 100 -16.43 -46.22 22.90
N LEU A 101 -16.55 -44.90 22.89
CA LEU A 101 -16.58 -44.15 21.65
C LEU A 101 -15.26 -44.50 20.93
N PRO A 102 -15.31 -45.09 19.72
CA PRO A 102 -14.13 -45.64 19.08
C PRO A 102 -13.09 -44.54 18.97
N GLY A 103 -11.89 -44.73 19.53
CA GLY A 103 -10.82 -43.72 19.53
C GLY A 103 -10.48 -43.18 18.12
N ALA A 104 -10.93 -43.85 17.07
CA ALA A 104 -10.92 -43.37 15.70
C ALA A 104 -11.72 -42.06 15.49
N GLU A 105 -12.84 -41.85 16.18
CA GLU A 105 -13.64 -40.62 16.04
C GLU A 105 -13.03 -39.44 16.82
N LEU A 106 -12.50 -39.69 18.01
CA LEU A 106 -11.74 -38.68 18.79
C LEU A 106 -10.49 -38.22 18.05
N ASN A 107 -9.78 -39.13 17.40
CA ASN A 107 -8.60 -38.78 16.59
C ASN A 107 -8.98 -37.94 15.36
N LYS A 108 -10.12 -38.24 14.70
CA LYS A 108 -10.63 -37.42 13.59
C LYS A 108 -11.05 -36.03 14.05
N LEU A 109 -11.70 -35.92 15.20
CA LEU A 109 -12.10 -34.62 15.75
C LEU A 109 -10.87 -33.76 16.12
N ALA A 110 -9.84 -34.38 16.69
CA ALA A 110 -8.57 -33.72 16.99
C ALA A 110 -7.83 -33.25 15.73
N GLU A 111 -7.91 -34.00 14.64
CA GLU A 111 -7.34 -33.63 13.34
C GLU A 111 -8.09 -32.45 12.70
N ILE A 112 -9.44 -32.44 12.77
CA ILE A 112 -10.26 -31.32 12.33
C ILE A 112 -9.95 -30.06 13.16
N SER A 113 -9.86 -30.18 14.48
CA SER A 113 -9.53 -29.06 15.38
C SER A 113 -8.16 -28.47 15.05
N ARG A 114 -7.14 -29.32 14.88
CA ARG A 114 -5.78 -28.88 14.51
C ARG A 114 -5.77 -28.18 13.15
N SER A 115 -6.49 -28.74 12.16
CA SER A 115 -6.61 -28.13 10.84
C SER A 115 -7.30 -26.77 10.91
N MET A 116 -8.31 -26.60 11.75
CA MET A 116 -9.03 -25.33 11.92
C MET A 116 -8.17 -24.27 12.64
N GLU A 117 -7.36 -24.68 13.62
CA GLU A 117 -6.40 -23.82 14.30
C GLU A 117 -5.27 -23.35 13.37
N GLU A 118 -4.73 -24.23 12.51
CA GLU A 118 -3.76 -23.85 11.48
C GLU A 118 -4.36 -22.85 10.47
N LEU A 119 -5.64 -23.01 10.14
CA LEU A 119 -6.37 -22.15 9.22
C LEU A 119 -6.65 -20.77 9.85
N MET A 120 -7.03 -20.71 11.12
CA MET A 120 -7.15 -19.45 11.86
C MET A 120 -5.78 -18.78 12.08
N GLY A 121 -4.72 -19.57 12.25
CA GLY A 121 -3.34 -19.10 12.33
C GLY A 121 -2.87 -18.48 11.01
N SER A 122 -3.22 -19.08 9.87
CA SER A 122 -2.89 -18.51 8.56
C SER A 122 -3.66 -17.22 8.29
N PHE A 123 -4.92 -17.10 8.74
CA PHE A 123 -5.67 -15.84 8.67
C PHE A 123 -5.07 -14.69 9.49
N LYS A 124 -4.52 -15.00 10.67
CA LYS A 124 -3.82 -13.98 11.49
C LYS A 124 -2.49 -13.54 10.89
N ASN A 125 -1.90 -14.37 10.03
CA ASN A 125 -0.58 -14.16 9.48
C ASN A 125 -0.59 -13.74 7.99
N ASP A 126 -1.75 -13.74 7.33
CA ASP A 126 -1.86 -13.49 5.89
C ASP A 126 -3.00 -12.50 5.58
N GLU A 127 -2.72 -11.19 5.72
CA GLU A 127 -3.57 -10.11 5.17
C GLU A 127 -3.40 -9.96 3.63
N GLY A 128 -2.67 -10.88 2.98
CA GLY A 128 -2.20 -10.79 1.60
C GLY A 128 -2.91 -11.69 0.58
N GLY A 129 -4.24 -11.60 0.46
CA GLY A 129 -4.93 -11.76 -0.83
C GLY A 129 -4.80 -13.09 -1.59
N LYS A 130 -4.69 -14.26 -0.95
CA LYS A 130 -4.77 -15.57 -1.63
C LYS A 130 -6.17 -16.18 -1.60
N LYS A 131 -7.10 -15.59 -2.36
CA LYS A 131 -8.47 -16.15 -2.55
C LYS A 131 -8.48 -17.59 -3.08
N LEU A 132 -7.46 -17.99 -3.86
CA LEU A 132 -7.36 -19.31 -4.50
C LEU A 132 -6.97 -20.45 -3.55
N GLU A 133 -6.33 -20.16 -2.42
CA GLU A 133 -5.91 -21.20 -1.46
C GLU A 133 -7.09 -21.63 -0.57
N TRP A 134 -8.02 -20.71 -0.31
CA TRP A 134 -9.19 -20.92 0.55
C TRP A 134 -10.20 -21.90 -0.04
N GLU A 135 -10.44 -21.84 -1.35
CA GLU A 135 -11.32 -22.78 -2.06
C GLU A 135 -10.79 -24.22 -1.98
N GLY A 136 -9.46 -24.39 -2.03
CA GLY A 136 -8.82 -25.70 -1.90
C GLY A 136 -8.91 -26.28 -0.49
N ILE A 137 -8.81 -25.44 0.55
CA ILE A 137 -8.92 -25.90 1.94
C ILE A 137 -10.37 -26.20 2.31
N MET A 138 -11.33 -25.35 1.90
CA MET A 138 -12.76 -25.63 2.09
C MET A 138 -13.22 -26.88 1.36
N GLY A 139 -12.69 -27.14 0.15
CA GLY A 139 -12.95 -28.38 -0.57
C GLY A 139 -12.53 -29.63 0.22
N ARG A 140 -11.38 -29.57 0.92
CA ARG A 140 -10.93 -30.67 1.79
C ARG A 140 -11.80 -30.82 3.04
N LEU A 141 -12.21 -29.71 3.67
CA LEU A 141 -13.05 -29.74 4.86
C LEU A 141 -14.45 -30.34 4.56
N ILE A 142 -15.06 -29.92 3.45
CA ILE A 142 -16.34 -30.43 2.95
C ILE A 142 -16.23 -31.92 2.60
N HIS A 143 -15.13 -32.35 1.98
CA HIS A 143 -14.94 -33.74 1.64
C HIS A 143 -14.79 -34.64 2.89
N THR A 144 -14.09 -34.16 3.92
CA THR A 144 -13.94 -34.86 5.20
C THR A 144 -15.26 -34.92 5.97
N SER A 145 -16.07 -33.85 5.95
CA SER A 145 -17.38 -33.83 6.63
C SER A 145 -18.38 -34.78 5.99
N HIS A 146 -18.40 -34.89 4.65
CA HIS A 146 -19.28 -35.84 3.95
C HIS A 146 -18.92 -37.31 4.20
N ASN A 147 -17.66 -37.62 4.52
CA ASN A 147 -17.25 -38.97 4.90
C ASN A 147 -17.67 -39.35 6.33
N LEU A 148 -18.00 -38.38 7.19
CA LEU A 148 -18.56 -38.61 8.53
C LEU A 148 -20.08 -38.83 8.51
N THR A 149 -20.75 -38.48 7.39
CA THR A 149 -22.21 -38.59 7.24
C THR A 149 -22.64 -39.71 6.29
N SER A 150 -21.93 -40.84 6.26
CA SER A 150 -22.43 -42.05 5.57
C SER A 150 -23.63 -42.60 6.35
N PRO A 151 -24.88 -42.43 5.88
CA PRO A 151 -26.07 -42.82 6.60
C PRO A 151 -26.36 -44.28 6.25
N ARG A 152 -25.62 -45.21 6.86
CA ARG A 152 -25.89 -46.65 6.71
C ARG A 152 -26.40 -47.35 7.96
N HIS A 153 -26.65 -46.63 9.06
CA HIS A 153 -27.07 -47.30 10.30
C HIS A 153 -28.23 -46.71 11.09
N LEU A 154 -29.06 -45.84 10.52
CA LEU A 154 -30.35 -45.47 11.14
C LEU A 154 -31.44 -45.30 10.09
N ARG A 155 -32.09 -46.41 9.73
CA ARG A 155 -33.48 -46.41 9.26
C ARG A 155 -34.10 -47.76 9.55
N ASP A 156 -34.65 -47.87 10.74
CA ASP A 156 -35.84 -48.69 10.94
C ASP A 156 -36.80 -47.90 11.83
N ILE A 157 -38.10 -48.11 11.60
CA ILE A 157 -39.25 -47.49 12.29
C ILE A 157 -39.59 -46.05 11.88
N SER A 158 -40.44 -45.90 10.86
CA SER A 158 -41.85 -45.49 11.05
C SER A 158 -42.54 -45.25 9.70
N ASN A 159 -43.55 -46.07 9.39
CA ASN A 159 -44.66 -45.71 8.50
C ASN A 159 -45.44 -44.57 9.17
N ASP A 160 -45.99 -43.60 8.42
CA ASP A 160 -47.32 -43.69 7.80
C ASP A 160 -47.74 -42.34 7.17
N ALA A 161 -48.73 -42.41 6.28
CA ALA A 161 -49.59 -41.33 5.76
C ALA A 161 -49.11 -40.41 4.60
N GLN A 162 -49.54 -40.81 3.39
CA GLN A 162 -50.38 -40.09 2.40
C GLN A 162 -49.95 -38.71 1.82
N GLY A 163 -49.99 -38.60 0.48
CA GLY A 163 -49.77 -37.40 -0.36
C GLY A 163 -50.91 -36.35 -0.30
N PRO A 164 -51.23 -35.52 -1.34
CA PRO A 164 -50.79 -35.53 -2.75
C PRO A 164 -50.53 -34.14 -3.43
N LEU A 165 -50.02 -34.19 -4.68
CA LEU A 165 -50.25 -33.31 -5.87
C LEU A 165 -49.95 -31.78 -5.87
N SER A 166 -49.01 -31.39 -6.77
CA SER A 166 -48.91 -30.28 -7.77
C SER A 166 -49.92 -29.09 -7.76
N PRO A 167 -49.64 -27.88 -8.34
CA PRO A 167 -48.85 -27.68 -9.58
C PRO A 167 -48.07 -26.34 -9.76
N ALA A 168 -47.37 -26.27 -10.91
CA ALA A 168 -46.72 -25.10 -11.50
C ALA A 168 -47.72 -24.02 -11.97
N VAL A 169 -47.30 -22.75 -11.95
CA VAL A 169 -47.96 -21.64 -12.65
C VAL A 169 -46.91 -20.70 -13.26
N THR A 170 -47.16 -20.35 -14.53
CA THR A 170 -46.41 -19.51 -15.46
C THR A 170 -46.93 -18.05 -15.47
N SER A 171 -46.01 -17.06 -15.46
CA SER A 171 -46.09 -15.69 -16.06
C SER A 171 -47.26 -14.73 -15.69
N PRO A 172 -47.28 -13.42 -16.07
CA PRO A 172 -46.26 -12.52 -16.64
C PRO A 172 -46.14 -11.13 -15.93
N ASN A 173 -45.17 -10.32 -16.37
CA ASN A 173 -45.02 -8.86 -16.18
C ASN A 173 -46.28 -8.08 -16.63
N PRO A 174 -46.59 -6.86 -16.11
CA PRO A 174 -45.93 -5.66 -16.62
C PRO A 174 -45.74 -4.47 -15.64
N ALA A 175 -44.94 -3.52 -16.13
CA ALA A 175 -44.65 -2.15 -15.69
C ALA A 175 -45.70 -1.43 -14.84
N LEU A 176 -45.22 -0.57 -13.91
CA LEU A 176 -45.54 0.85 -13.80
C LEU A 176 -44.74 1.49 -12.64
N SER A 177 -44.07 2.60 -12.92
CA SER A 177 -43.42 3.47 -11.93
C SER A 177 -44.45 4.18 -11.07
N PRO A 178 -44.11 4.53 -9.81
CA PRO A 178 -44.60 5.76 -9.22
C PRO A 178 -43.48 6.62 -8.64
N VAL A 179 -43.43 7.85 -9.15
CA VAL A 179 -42.76 8.99 -8.54
C VAL A 179 -43.31 9.18 -7.12
N SER A 180 -42.42 9.20 -6.13
CA SER A 180 -42.75 9.62 -4.76
C SER A 180 -41.76 10.70 -4.34
N HIS A 181 -42.25 11.93 -4.20
CA HIS A 181 -41.57 13.01 -3.50
C HIS A 181 -41.70 12.76 -2.00
N THR A 182 -40.61 12.35 -1.35
CA THR A 182 -40.50 12.35 0.11
C THR A 182 -39.60 13.50 0.51
N ALA A 183 -40.17 14.43 1.28
CA ALA A 183 -39.44 15.45 2.02
C ALA A 183 -38.41 14.75 2.91
N VAL A 184 -37.14 15.08 2.72
CA VAL A 184 -36.05 14.65 3.60
C VAL A 184 -35.75 15.77 4.57
N ASP A 185 -35.89 15.43 5.84
CA ASP A 185 -35.49 16.23 6.99
C ASP A 185 -34.03 16.67 6.90
N ASP A 186 -33.79 17.84 7.49
CA ASP A 186 -32.54 18.58 7.56
C ASP A 186 -31.47 17.77 8.34
N VAL A 187 -30.72 16.91 7.64
CA VAL A 187 -29.59 16.17 8.23
C VAL A 187 -28.33 17.03 8.17
N ASN A 188 -27.99 17.57 9.34
CA ASN A 188 -26.77 18.32 9.66
C ASN A 188 -25.48 17.60 9.19
N MET A 189 -24.96 18.02 8.03
CA MET A 189 -23.72 17.52 7.41
C MET A 189 -22.49 18.27 7.95
N GLN A 190 -22.02 17.90 9.14
CA GLN A 190 -20.78 18.44 9.73
C GLN A 190 -19.64 17.44 9.96
N GLY A 191 -19.73 16.17 9.54
CA GLY A 191 -18.75 15.17 9.96
C GLY A 191 -18.28 14.19 8.90
N LEU A 192 -17.55 14.63 7.87
CA LEU A 192 -16.81 13.74 6.96
C LEU A 192 -15.42 14.31 6.63
N SER A 193 -14.61 14.49 7.66
CA SER A 193 -13.17 14.24 7.53
C SER A 193 -12.96 12.82 8.03
N LEU A 194 -12.37 11.94 7.21
CA LEU A 194 -11.93 10.60 7.63
C LEU A 194 -10.66 10.78 8.47
N GLU A 195 -10.77 11.52 9.57
CA GLU A 195 -9.80 11.48 10.64
C GLU A 195 -10.13 10.25 11.46
N ASP A 196 -9.13 9.38 11.63
CA ASP A 196 -9.16 8.40 12.69
C ASP A 196 -9.44 9.15 14.01
N PRO A 197 -10.62 8.99 14.63
CA PRO A 197 -11.11 9.91 15.67
C PRO A 197 -10.34 9.82 17.00
N GLY A 198 -9.24 9.08 17.03
CA GLY A 198 -8.36 8.94 18.18
C GLY A 198 -6.98 9.59 18.05
N ARG A 199 -6.59 10.14 16.88
CA ARG A 199 -5.30 10.85 16.78
C ARG A 199 -5.46 12.29 17.30
N PRO A 200 -4.78 12.68 18.39
CA PRO A 200 -4.84 14.04 18.90
C PRO A 200 -4.45 15.04 17.80
N MET A 201 -5.28 16.06 17.60
CA MET A 201 -5.08 17.17 16.66
C MET A 201 -3.78 17.98 16.93
N GLU A 202 -3.07 17.65 18.00
CA GLU A 202 -1.82 18.27 18.47
C GLU A 202 -0.66 18.17 17.46
N SER A 203 -0.67 17.18 16.55
CA SER A 203 0.40 17.01 15.54
C SER A 203 0.50 18.19 14.55
N LEU A 204 -0.59 18.95 14.34
CA LEU A 204 -0.60 20.03 13.33
C LEU A 204 0.21 21.27 13.74
N ALA A 205 0.51 21.47 15.02
CA ALA A 205 1.18 22.67 15.52
C ALA A 205 2.72 22.60 15.46
N LEU A 206 3.30 21.41 15.27
CA LEU A 206 4.76 21.24 15.25
C LEU A 206 5.37 21.79 13.95
N GLY A 207 6.46 22.54 14.08
CA GLY A 207 7.22 23.05 12.95
C GLY A 207 7.88 21.91 12.13
N PRO A 208 8.31 22.16 10.88
CA PRO A 208 8.89 21.13 10.03
C PRO A 208 10.15 20.50 10.64
N SER A 209 10.99 21.31 11.30
CA SER A 209 12.18 20.82 12.02
C SER A 209 11.83 19.90 13.19
N ASP A 210 10.79 20.24 13.96
CA ASP A 210 10.35 19.45 15.11
C ASP A 210 9.80 18.08 14.67
N ARG A 211 9.05 18.05 13.55
CA ARG A 211 8.55 16.79 12.97
C ARG A 211 9.68 15.90 12.46
N MET A 212 10.67 16.49 11.80
CA MET A 212 11.87 15.75 11.39
C MET A 212 12.62 15.20 12.61
N GLN A 213 12.79 16.00 13.66
CA GLN A 213 13.42 15.57 14.91
C GLN A 213 12.61 14.45 15.59
N ALA A 214 11.27 14.53 15.60
CA ALA A 214 10.41 13.49 16.14
C ALA A 214 10.58 12.17 15.39
N ARG A 215 10.63 12.20 14.04
CA ARG A 215 10.92 10.99 13.23
C ARG A 215 12.30 10.41 13.54
N ASN A 216 13.33 11.25 13.63
CA ASN A 216 14.68 10.81 13.98
C ASN A 216 14.73 10.22 15.41
N SER A 217 13.98 10.77 16.35
CA SER A 217 13.87 10.26 17.72
C SER A 217 13.24 8.86 17.75
N ILE A 218 12.18 8.64 16.96
CA ILE A 218 11.56 7.31 16.80
C ILE A 218 12.59 6.32 16.24
N LEU A 219 13.34 6.73 15.21
CA LEU A 219 14.35 5.87 14.59
C LEU A 219 15.51 5.55 15.54
N ALA A 220 16.01 6.53 16.28
CA ALA A 220 17.10 6.34 17.24
C ALA A 220 16.74 5.37 18.37
N ALA A 221 15.46 5.36 18.77
CA ALA A 221 14.93 4.48 19.82
C ALA A 221 14.78 3.01 19.38
N LEU A 222 14.92 2.69 18.09
CA LEU A 222 14.80 1.31 17.61
C LEU A 222 15.97 0.43 18.10
N PRO A 223 15.72 -0.86 18.38
CA PRO A 223 16.76 -1.79 18.79
C PRO A 223 17.66 -2.15 17.60
N LEU A 224 18.97 -2.28 17.87
CA LEU A 224 19.94 -2.79 16.90
C LEU A 224 20.16 -4.30 17.07
N PRO A 225 20.38 -5.03 15.97
CA PRO A 225 20.82 -6.42 16.05
C PRO A 225 22.25 -6.49 16.59
N SER A 226 22.55 -7.48 17.43
CA SER A 226 23.91 -7.74 17.93
C SER A 226 24.89 -8.21 16.85
N GLU A 227 24.39 -8.61 15.68
CA GLU A 227 25.16 -9.18 14.57
C GLU A 227 25.68 -8.14 13.58
N VAL A 228 25.34 -6.86 13.74
CA VAL A 228 25.85 -5.80 12.86
C VAL A 228 27.36 -5.65 13.10
N PRO A 229 28.21 -5.81 12.07
CA PRO A 229 29.65 -5.67 12.22
C PRO A 229 29.99 -4.28 12.77
N PRO A 230 30.88 -4.18 13.77
CA PRO A 230 31.30 -2.88 14.29
C PRO A 230 31.98 -2.07 13.18
N ASP A 231 31.28 -1.05 12.71
CA ASP A 231 31.66 0.24 12.09
C ASP A 231 32.71 0.28 10.96
N VAL A 232 33.21 -0.85 10.47
CA VAL A 232 34.18 -0.89 9.37
C VAL A 232 33.59 -1.57 8.14
N LEU A 233 32.47 -1.02 7.66
CA LEU A 233 31.95 -1.38 6.35
C LEU A 233 32.94 -0.92 5.28
N ARG A 234 33.40 -1.86 4.46
CA ARG A 234 34.31 -1.54 3.35
C ARG A 234 33.48 -0.99 2.19
N PRO A 235 33.93 0.11 1.55
CA PRO A 235 33.25 0.62 0.39
C PRO A 235 33.28 -0.41 -0.75
N ILE A 236 32.12 -0.62 -1.37
CA ILE A 236 31.95 -1.35 -2.63
C ILE A 236 32.47 -0.44 -3.74
N VAL A 237 33.68 -0.73 -4.23
CA VAL A 237 34.30 0.05 -5.32
C VAL A 237 33.73 -0.40 -6.64
N ILE A 238 32.88 0.43 -7.24
CA ILE A 238 32.35 0.21 -8.57
C ILE A 238 33.20 1.01 -9.57
N PRO A 239 33.87 0.36 -10.52
CA PRO A 239 34.67 1.07 -11.51
C PRO A 239 33.78 1.94 -12.41
N SER A 240 34.24 3.15 -12.72
CA SER A 240 33.64 4.00 -13.76
C SER A 240 33.65 3.27 -15.12
N PRO A 241 32.60 3.37 -15.95
CA PRO A 241 31.42 4.25 -15.85
C PRO A 241 30.18 3.60 -15.21
N PHE A 242 30.34 2.48 -14.51
CA PHE A 242 29.20 1.68 -14.03
C PHE A 242 28.56 2.28 -12.78
N THR A 243 27.25 2.07 -12.63
CA THR A 243 26.49 2.46 -11.43
C THR A 243 26.14 1.23 -10.58
N LEU A 244 25.75 1.44 -9.32
CA LEU A 244 25.23 0.35 -8.48
C LEU A 244 23.94 -0.24 -9.06
N HIS A 245 23.15 0.57 -9.76
CA HIS A 245 21.97 0.07 -10.47
C HIS A 245 22.36 -0.96 -11.55
N ASP A 246 23.44 -0.72 -12.30
CA ASP A 246 23.94 -1.69 -13.28
C ASP A 246 24.47 -2.98 -12.61
N PHE A 247 24.91 -2.87 -11.35
CA PHE A 247 25.49 -3.95 -10.56
C PHE A 247 24.43 -4.87 -9.96
N LEU A 248 23.42 -4.30 -9.31
CA LEU A 248 22.39 -5.02 -8.56
C LEU A 248 21.08 -5.20 -9.33
N GLY A 249 20.96 -4.61 -10.52
CA GLY A 249 19.77 -4.69 -11.36
C GLY A 249 18.66 -3.72 -10.94
N THR A 250 18.54 -3.41 -9.64
CA THR A 250 17.62 -2.40 -9.09
C THR A 250 18.07 -1.96 -7.70
N VAL A 251 18.19 -0.65 -7.48
CA VAL A 251 18.44 -0.06 -6.16
C VAL A 251 17.44 1.06 -5.95
N PRO A 252 16.76 1.14 -4.78
CA PRO A 252 15.87 2.26 -4.48
C PRO A 252 16.60 3.61 -4.60
N ALA A 253 15.86 4.65 -5.01
CA ALA A 253 16.42 5.97 -5.26
C ALA A 253 16.89 6.64 -3.96
N GLN A 254 18.21 6.77 -3.83
CA GLN A 254 18.86 7.30 -2.64
C GLN A 254 18.46 8.74 -2.30
N SER A 255 18.15 9.58 -3.30
CA SER A 255 17.80 10.99 -3.07
C SER A 255 16.54 11.20 -2.23
N THR A 256 15.77 10.12 -1.98
CA THR A 256 14.59 10.14 -1.12
C THR A 256 14.81 9.50 0.25
N THR A 257 16.00 8.95 0.50
CA THR A 257 16.35 8.27 1.75
C THR A 257 17.15 9.21 2.64
N SER A 258 16.77 9.30 3.90
CA SER A 258 17.48 10.01 4.96
C SER A 258 17.87 9.03 6.06
N TRP A 259 19.12 9.08 6.49
CA TRP A 259 19.64 8.25 7.58
C TRP A 259 19.68 9.05 8.88
N CYS A 260 19.39 8.40 10.01
CA CYS A 260 19.42 9.06 11.31
C CYS A 260 20.87 9.45 11.66
N THR A 261 21.09 10.70 12.04
CA THR A 261 22.44 11.25 12.31
C THR A 261 23.05 10.72 13.61
N GLU A 262 22.22 10.33 14.57
CA GLU A 262 22.67 9.77 15.85
C GLU A 262 23.04 8.28 15.71
N ARG A 263 22.36 7.59 14.78
CA ARG A 263 22.47 6.15 14.54
C ARG A 263 22.29 5.87 13.04
N GLU A 264 23.40 5.87 12.30
CA GLU A 264 23.40 5.71 10.83
C GLU A 264 22.85 4.33 10.36
N GLU A 265 22.54 3.41 11.27
CA GLU A 265 21.95 2.09 10.99
C GLU A 265 20.43 2.12 10.75
N HIS A 266 19.77 3.24 11.02
CA HIS A 266 18.34 3.41 10.82
C HIS A 266 18.07 4.64 9.95
N GLY A 267 16.95 4.63 9.24
CA GLY A 267 16.62 5.72 8.34
C GLY A 267 15.15 5.74 8.00
N TYR A 268 14.79 6.61 7.08
CA TYR A 268 13.49 6.58 6.44
C TYR A 268 13.65 6.95 4.97
N PHE A 269 12.69 6.57 4.14
CA PHE A 269 12.62 7.08 2.78
C PHE A 269 11.24 7.64 2.48
N LEU A 270 11.23 8.61 1.57
CA LEU A 270 10.05 9.30 1.10
C LEU A 270 9.58 8.67 -0.20
N THR A 271 8.28 8.49 -0.35
CA THR A 271 7.72 7.89 -1.57
C THR A 271 6.32 8.45 -1.86
N PRO A 272 5.96 8.67 -3.13
CA PRO A 272 4.67 9.23 -3.47
C PRO A 272 3.54 8.24 -3.13
N VAL A 273 2.45 8.76 -2.56
CA VAL A 273 1.21 8.00 -2.30
C VAL A 273 0.41 7.80 -3.59
N PHE A 274 0.58 8.66 -4.58
CA PHE A 274 -0.13 8.59 -5.86
C PHE A 274 0.83 8.52 -7.04
N LYS A 275 0.42 7.85 -8.12
CA LYS A 275 1.11 7.86 -9.41
C LYS A 275 0.18 8.32 -10.51
N CYS A 276 0.73 9.12 -11.41
CA CYS A 276 0.07 9.54 -12.63
C CYS A 276 0.54 8.64 -13.78
N THR A 277 -0.42 7.94 -14.40
CA THR A 277 -0.16 6.99 -15.49
C THR A 277 -0.93 7.41 -16.73
N THR A 278 -0.33 7.27 -17.91
CA THR A 278 -1.07 7.47 -19.17
C THR A 278 -1.89 6.23 -19.50
N ASN A 279 -3.15 6.42 -19.87
CA ASN A 279 -4.00 5.34 -20.32
C ASN A 279 -3.36 4.69 -21.58
N PRO A 280 -3.09 3.37 -21.58
CA PRO A 280 -2.43 2.73 -22.72
C PRO A 280 -3.26 2.82 -24.01
N ARG A 281 -4.58 3.01 -23.91
CA ARG A 281 -5.50 3.12 -25.05
C ARG A 281 -5.64 4.56 -25.57
N VAL A 282 -5.35 5.56 -24.75
CA VAL A 282 -5.55 6.98 -25.09
C VAL A 282 -4.37 7.78 -24.54
N SER A 283 -3.47 8.22 -25.43
CA SER A 283 -2.22 8.89 -25.06
C SER A 283 -2.41 10.24 -24.36
N THR A 284 -3.57 10.88 -24.55
CA THR A 284 -3.95 12.17 -23.94
C THR A 284 -4.68 12.01 -22.61
N ALA A 285 -5.13 10.80 -22.25
CA ALA A 285 -5.84 10.56 -21.00
C ALA A 285 -4.87 10.07 -19.92
N HIS A 286 -4.88 10.73 -18.77
CA HIS A 286 -4.06 10.39 -17.62
C HIS A 286 -4.94 9.96 -16.44
N ARG A 287 -4.43 9.04 -15.63
CA ARG A 287 -5.11 8.54 -14.44
C ARG A 287 -4.20 8.66 -13.23
N TRP A 288 -4.76 9.19 -12.16
CA TRP A 288 -4.18 9.13 -10.82
C TRP A 288 -4.62 7.83 -10.14
N ALA A 289 -3.64 7.11 -9.60
CA ALA A 289 -3.88 5.90 -8.83
C ALA A 289 -3.10 5.99 -7.51
N ALA A 290 -3.76 5.66 -6.40
CA ALA A 290 -3.07 5.43 -5.14
C ALA A 290 -2.12 4.23 -5.29
N VAL A 291 -0.94 4.33 -4.71
CA VAL A 291 0.07 3.28 -4.70
C VAL A 291 -0.10 2.49 -3.41
N ASP A 292 -0.45 1.22 -3.54
CA ASP A 292 -0.41 0.31 -2.40
C ASP A 292 1.05 0.10 -1.97
N LYS A 293 1.37 0.54 -0.75
CA LYS A 293 2.67 0.37 -0.12
C LYS A 293 2.65 -0.75 0.90
N SER A 294 1.49 -1.12 1.45
CA SER A 294 1.37 -2.08 2.55
C SER A 294 1.99 -3.42 2.20
N ALA A 295 1.66 -3.96 1.01
CA ALA A 295 2.20 -5.23 0.53
C ALA A 295 3.75 -5.26 0.41
N LYS A 296 4.42 -4.10 0.39
CA LYS A 296 5.87 -3.99 0.30
C LYS A 296 6.55 -3.85 1.66
N LEU A 297 5.82 -3.42 2.68
CA LEU A 297 6.39 -3.20 4.02
C LEU A 297 6.59 -4.51 4.79
N ASP A 298 5.84 -5.55 4.43
CA ASP A 298 5.91 -6.85 5.10
C ASP A 298 7.20 -7.63 4.80
N LYS A 299 7.91 -7.27 3.73
CA LYS A 299 9.13 -7.98 3.29
C LYS A 299 10.37 -7.23 3.72
N SER A 300 11.30 -7.96 4.35
CA SER A 300 12.63 -7.44 4.59
C SER A 300 13.35 -7.13 3.28
N THR A 301 14.07 -6.02 3.23
CA THR A 301 14.78 -5.54 2.03
C THR A 301 16.26 -5.33 2.33
N GLU A 302 17.11 -5.68 1.37
CA GLU A 302 18.56 -5.43 1.45
C GLU A 302 18.84 -3.98 1.02
N CYS A 303 19.47 -3.19 1.88
CA CYS A 303 19.70 -1.77 1.65
C CYS A 303 21.17 -1.45 1.36
N PHE A 304 21.38 -0.44 0.52
CA PHE A 304 22.68 0.11 0.17
C PHE A 304 22.60 1.63 0.25
N TYR A 305 23.68 2.28 0.67
CA TYR A 305 23.77 3.74 0.69
C TYR A 305 25.04 4.22 -0.01
N ASN A 306 25.01 5.43 -0.57
CA ASN A 306 26.18 6.08 -1.13
C ASN A 306 26.65 7.19 -0.17
N ARG A 307 27.92 7.16 0.20
CA ARG A 307 28.57 8.23 0.96
C ARG A 307 29.84 8.60 0.24
N ASP A 308 29.99 9.88 -0.09
CA ASP A 308 31.17 10.42 -0.78
C ASP A 308 31.49 9.70 -2.11
N GLY A 309 30.46 9.34 -2.88
CA GLY A 309 30.60 8.63 -4.15
C GLY A 309 30.89 7.13 -4.01
N LYS A 310 30.98 6.61 -2.79
CA LYS A 310 31.25 5.19 -2.51
C LYS A 310 30.00 4.50 -2.01
N TRP A 311 29.78 3.26 -2.45
CA TRP A 311 28.63 2.47 -2.06
C TRP A 311 28.95 1.59 -0.86
N TYR A 312 28.00 1.44 0.05
CA TYR A 312 28.10 0.61 1.25
C TYR A 312 26.86 -0.25 1.35
N TYR A 313 27.02 -1.49 1.80
CA TYR A 313 25.89 -2.36 2.11
C TYR A 313 25.46 -2.09 3.56
N ALA A 314 24.21 -1.64 3.71
CA ALA A 314 23.68 -1.15 4.97
C ALA A 314 23.16 -2.28 5.88
N GLY A 315 22.85 -3.46 5.31
CA GLY A 315 22.21 -4.57 6.00
C GLY A 315 20.82 -4.92 5.47
N THR A 316 20.09 -5.70 6.26
CA THR A 316 18.73 -6.16 5.98
C THR A 316 17.74 -5.36 6.83
N TYR A 317 16.74 -4.76 6.19
CA TYR A 317 15.84 -3.79 6.81
C TYR A 317 14.39 -4.25 6.78
N ARG A 318 13.66 -3.98 7.85
CA ARG A 318 12.20 -4.04 7.90
C ARG A 318 11.64 -2.63 7.78
N ALA A 319 10.64 -2.47 6.92
CA ALA A 319 10.00 -1.18 6.71
C ALA A 319 8.75 -1.03 7.59
N PHE A 320 8.45 0.19 8.03
CA PHE A 320 7.25 0.50 8.80
C PHE A 320 6.76 1.93 8.51
N TRP A 321 5.50 2.23 8.82
CA TRP A 321 4.94 3.55 8.58
C TRP A 321 5.40 4.57 9.63
N LEU A 322 5.83 5.72 9.15
CA LEU A 322 5.95 6.95 9.95
C LEU A 322 4.84 7.91 9.57
N ASP A 323 4.71 9.00 10.33
CA ASP A 323 3.81 10.08 9.97
C ASP A 323 4.21 10.68 8.62
N GLU A 324 3.22 10.83 7.75
CA GLU A 324 3.39 11.35 6.40
C GLU A 324 3.99 12.76 6.40
N LEU A 325 4.56 13.13 5.26
CA LEU A 325 5.17 14.44 5.10
C LEU A 325 4.08 15.50 5.03
N ALA A 326 4.19 16.52 5.88
CA ALA A 326 3.31 17.68 5.84
C ALA A 326 3.62 18.58 4.63
N PRO A 327 2.64 19.35 4.13
CA PRO A 327 2.90 20.34 3.07
C PRO A 327 3.99 21.35 3.42
N GLN A 328 4.10 21.75 4.70
CA GLN A 328 5.15 22.67 5.16
C GLN A 328 6.54 22.04 5.12
N GLU A 329 6.63 20.73 5.35
CA GLU A 329 7.91 20.00 5.28
C GLU A 329 8.38 19.84 3.83
N TRP A 330 7.44 19.72 2.88
CA TRP A 330 7.74 19.64 1.45
C TRP A 330 8.58 20.85 0.97
N GLU A 331 8.26 22.06 1.45
CA GLU A 331 8.99 23.28 1.09
C GLU A 331 10.44 23.29 1.61
N THR A 332 10.73 22.51 2.66
CA THR A 332 12.07 22.39 3.25
C THR A 332 12.90 21.24 2.67
N LEU A 333 12.31 20.41 1.81
CA LEU A 333 13.03 19.29 1.21
C LEU A 333 14.10 19.77 0.22
N PRO A 334 15.23 19.05 0.10
CA PRO A 334 16.20 19.29 -0.96
C PRO A 334 15.57 19.21 -2.34
N THR A 335 16.02 20.06 -3.26
CA THR A 335 15.56 20.09 -4.67
C THR A 335 15.69 18.72 -5.34
N GLU A 336 16.76 17.97 -5.05
CA GLU A 336 16.97 16.63 -5.59
C GLU A 336 15.89 15.65 -5.14
N THR A 337 15.46 15.74 -3.88
CA THR A 337 14.40 14.91 -3.28
C THR A 337 13.04 15.25 -3.90
N THR A 338 12.69 16.53 -3.99
CA THR A 338 11.40 16.95 -4.59
C THR A 338 11.32 16.60 -6.07
N GLN A 339 12.42 16.74 -6.82
CA GLN A 339 12.52 16.30 -8.22
C GLN A 339 12.39 14.79 -8.35
N ALA A 340 13.03 14.01 -7.47
CA ALA A 340 12.93 12.54 -7.48
C ALA A 340 11.50 12.06 -7.20
N LEU A 341 10.82 12.63 -6.20
CA LEU A 341 9.43 12.33 -5.87
C LEU A 341 8.48 12.70 -7.03
N THR A 342 8.70 13.86 -7.64
CA THR A 342 7.93 14.32 -8.82
C THR A 342 8.13 13.39 -10.02
N LYS A 343 9.38 13.00 -10.29
CA LYS A 343 9.73 12.06 -11.37
C LYS A 343 9.13 10.68 -11.11
N GLU A 344 9.16 10.19 -9.88
CA GLU A 344 8.54 8.90 -9.52
C GLU A 344 7.01 8.95 -9.70
N THR A 345 6.39 10.06 -9.31
CA THR A 345 4.95 10.30 -9.49
C THR A 345 4.55 10.23 -10.97
N LEU A 346 5.40 10.76 -11.86
CA LEU A 346 5.20 10.83 -13.30
C LEU A 346 5.79 9.65 -14.09
N ALA A 347 6.39 8.66 -13.43
CA ALA A 347 7.13 7.58 -14.10
C ALA A 347 6.28 6.74 -15.07
N GLY A 348 4.97 6.66 -14.83
CA GLY A 348 4.02 5.96 -15.72
C GLY A 348 3.36 6.85 -16.77
N ARG A 349 3.66 8.16 -16.79
CA ARG A 349 3.09 9.11 -17.74
C ARG A 349 3.93 9.13 -19.01
N LYS A 350 3.29 8.88 -20.15
CA LYS A 350 3.86 9.14 -21.48
C LYS A 350 3.79 10.64 -21.77
N ASN A 351 4.79 11.17 -22.49
CA ASN A 351 4.86 12.58 -22.91
C ASN A 351 4.97 13.57 -21.73
N THR A 352 5.87 13.31 -20.79
CA THR A 352 6.16 14.25 -19.70
C THR A 352 6.90 15.47 -20.23
N CYS A 353 6.25 16.64 -20.23
CA CYS A 353 6.89 17.93 -20.52
C CYS A 353 7.28 18.66 -19.21
N PRO A 354 8.16 19.68 -19.27
CA PRO A 354 8.53 20.47 -18.09
C PRO A 354 7.34 21.07 -17.33
N GLN A 355 6.29 21.48 -18.05
CA GLN A 355 5.05 21.98 -17.46
C GLN A 355 4.38 20.95 -16.53
N ASN A 356 4.34 19.67 -16.94
CA ASN A 356 3.78 18.60 -16.11
C ASN A 356 4.57 18.40 -14.80
N VAL A 357 5.89 18.57 -14.86
CA VAL A 357 6.77 18.47 -13.67
C VAL A 357 6.45 19.60 -12.69
N TYR A 358 6.32 20.83 -13.20
CA TYR A 358 5.95 22.00 -12.39
C TYR A 358 4.57 21.84 -11.74
N GLU A 359 3.56 21.43 -12.50
CA GLU A 359 2.20 21.22 -11.99
C GLU A 359 2.16 20.18 -10.87
N VAL A 360 2.85 19.05 -11.04
CA VAL A 360 2.89 18.01 -10.00
C VAL A 360 3.61 18.50 -8.74
N ALA A 361 4.69 19.28 -8.89
CA ALA A 361 5.37 19.89 -7.74
C ALA A 361 4.45 20.88 -6.99
N GLN A 362 3.64 21.67 -7.71
CA GLN A 362 2.64 22.56 -7.11
C GLN A 362 1.54 21.81 -6.36
N LEU A 363 1.10 20.66 -6.88
CA LEU A 363 0.13 19.81 -6.19
C LEU A 363 0.67 19.25 -4.86
N TYR A 364 1.97 18.94 -4.78
CA TYR A 364 2.60 18.56 -3.51
C TYR A 364 2.70 19.75 -2.54
N ALA A 365 3.14 20.92 -3.02
CA ALA A 365 3.24 22.12 -2.20
C ALA A 365 1.87 22.54 -1.62
N ALA A 366 0.80 22.40 -2.40
CA ALA A 366 -0.57 22.66 -1.95
C ALA A 366 -1.16 21.55 -1.05
N GLY A 367 -0.46 20.43 -0.85
CA GLY A 367 -0.94 19.28 -0.08
C GLY A 367 -2.01 18.43 -0.77
N ALA A 368 -2.28 18.67 -2.07
CA ALA A 368 -3.20 17.86 -2.86
C ALA A 368 -2.63 16.47 -3.16
N LEU A 369 -1.30 16.36 -3.27
CA LEU A 369 -0.59 15.08 -3.29
C LEU A 369 0.16 14.87 -1.98
N ARG A 370 0.20 13.61 -1.53
CA ARG A 370 0.79 13.20 -0.25
C ARG A 370 2.07 12.40 -0.48
N VAL A 371 3.02 12.57 0.43
CA VAL A 371 4.26 11.80 0.46
C VAL A 371 4.25 10.90 1.70
N ALA A 372 4.32 9.60 1.47
CA ALA A 372 4.49 8.62 2.52
C ALA A 372 5.91 8.70 3.07
N CYS A 373 6.03 8.65 4.40
CA CYS A 373 7.30 8.51 5.09
C CYS A 373 7.41 7.07 5.62
N ILE A 374 8.38 6.32 5.11
CA ILE A 374 8.56 4.91 5.44
C ILE A 374 9.84 4.76 6.25
N GLY A 375 9.72 4.41 7.53
CA GLY A 375 10.83 4.09 8.40
C GLY A 375 11.51 2.78 7.99
N LEU A 376 12.82 2.73 8.16
CA LEU A 376 13.71 1.61 7.87
C LEU A 376 14.43 1.20 9.15
N GLN A 377 14.04 0.05 9.71
CA GLN A 377 14.70 -0.57 10.84
C GLN A 377 15.70 -1.62 10.35
N CYS A 378 16.98 -1.47 10.70
CA CYS A 378 17.97 -2.54 10.49
C CYS A 378 17.64 -3.69 11.44
N ILE A 379 17.37 -4.87 10.86
CA ILE A 379 17.01 -6.08 11.59
C ILE A 379 18.08 -7.18 11.49
N GLY A 380 19.12 -6.96 10.69
CA GLY A 380 20.23 -7.91 10.55
C GLY A 380 21.22 -7.51 9.47
N PHE A 381 22.19 -8.39 9.24
CA PHE A 381 23.24 -8.18 8.24
C PHE A 381 23.52 -9.48 7.47
N ASN A 382 23.27 -9.47 6.15
CA ASN A 382 23.49 -10.64 5.32
C ASN A 382 24.98 -10.77 4.92
N HIS A 383 25.77 -11.44 5.76
CA HIS A 383 27.21 -11.65 5.51
C HIS A 383 27.52 -12.38 4.20
N VAL A 384 26.60 -13.24 3.73
CA VAL A 384 26.79 -13.99 2.48
C VAL A 384 26.64 -13.06 1.29
N LEU A 385 25.59 -12.24 1.27
CA LEU A 385 25.38 -11.22 0.25
C LEU A 385 26.54 -10.22 0.24
N TYR A 386 26.90 -9.67 1.40
CA TYR A 386 27.99 -8.70 1.53
C TYR A 386 29.30 -9.23 0.95
N ARG A 387 29.73 -10.43 1.35
CA ARG A 387 30.97 -11.04 0.82
C ARG A 387 30.88 -11.28 -0.69
N THR A 388 29.75 -11.79 -1.17
CA THR A 388 29.54 -12.05 -2.60
C THR A 388 29.63 -10.77 -3.43
N VAL A 389 28.99 -9.69 -2.97
CA VAL A 389 29.03 -8.37 -3.59
C VAL A 389 30.45 -7.81 -3.60
N MET A 390 31.16 -7.89 -2.48
CA MET A 390 32.55 -7.41 -2.37
C MET A 390 33.50 -8.19 -3.28
N GLU A 391 33.39 -9.52 -3.32
CA GLU A 391 34.20 -10.35 -4.21
C GLU A 391 33.90 -10.07 -5.69
N HIS A 392 32.63 -9.88 -6.04
CA HIS A 392 32.25 -9.55 -7.41
C HIS A 392 32.77 -8.17 -7.82
N ALA A 393 32.64 -7.15 -6.96
CA ALA A 393 33.21 -5.83 -7.20
C ALA A 393 34.74 -5.88 -7.37
N ALA A 394 35.44 -6.68 -6.54
CA ALA A 394 36.88 -6.87 -6.65
C ALA A 394 37.29 -7.54 -7.97
N ARG A 395 36.58 -8.61 -8.39
CA ARG A 395 36.81 -9.26 -9.69
C ARG A 395 36.60 -8.30 -10.86
N CYS A 396 35.53 -7.51 -10.80
CA CYS A 396 35.24 -6.48 -11.79
C CYS A 396 36.36 -5.44 -11.90
N ALA A 397 36.92 -4.99 -10.77
CA ALA A 397 38.02 -4.05 -10.73
C ALA A 397 39.32 -4.65 -11.32
N GLN A 398 39.59 -5.94 -11.07
CA GLN A 398 40.80 -6.62 -11.57
C GLN A 398 40.73 -6.92 -13.07
N MET A 399 39.59 -7.38 -13.57
CA MET A 399 39.48 -7.85 -14.95
C MET A 399 39.22 -6.74 -15.97
N GLY A 400 38.81 -5.55 -15.53
CA GLY A 400 38.41 -4.43 -16.40
C GLY A 400 37.25 -4.76 -17.36
N LYS A 401 36.65 -5.95 -17.23
CA LYS A 401 35.59 -6.49 -18.09
C LYS A 401 34.41 -6.83 -17.22
N TRP A 402 33.48 -5.88 -17.16
CA TRP A 402 32.31 -5.92 -16.27
C TRP A 402 31.18 -6.80 -16.81
N ARG A 403 31.11 -6.93 -18.13
CA ARG A 403 30.38 -7.98 -18.81
C ARG A 403 31.30 -8.44 -19.93
N GLY A 404 31.80 -9.67 -19.85
CA GLY A 404 32.19 -10.34 -21.08
C GLY A 404 30.95 -10.32 -21.95
N SER A 405 30.93 -9.48 -22.98
CA SER A 405 29.86 -9.47 -23.95
C SER A 405 29.75 -10.91 -24.45
N ALA A 406 28.72 -11.63 -24.01
CA ALA A 406 28.34 -12.93 -24.51
C ALA A 406 27.71 -12.75 -25.91
N SER A 407 28.35 -11.94 -26.76
CA SER A 407 28.02 -11.78 -28.17
C SER A 407 28.67 -12.86 -29.04
N GLY A 408 29.20 -13.92 -28.44
CA GLY A 408 29.71 -15.10 -29.13
C GLY A 408 28.85 -16.31 -28.80
N SER A 409 27.95 -16.63 -29.72
CA SER A 409 27.19 -17.88 -29.85
C SER A 409 27.73 -19.08 -29.05
N GLY A 410 26.98 -19.53 -28.05
CA GLY A 410 27.27 -20.79 -27.38
C GLY A 410 26.54 -20.89 -26.06
N ALA A 411 25.54 -21.77 -26.02
CA ALA A 411 24.75 -22.13 -24.84
C ALA A 411 25.61 -22.19 -23.56
N SER A 412 25.47 -21.18 -22.70
CA SER A 412 26.10 -21.16 -21.38
C SER A 412 25.04 -20.90 -20.34
N HIS A 413 25.06 -21.74 -19.31
CA HIS A 413 24.09 -21.82 -18.24
C HIS A 413 23.89 -20.44 -17.59
N GLY A 414 22.66 -19.94 -17.63
CA GLY A 414 22.28 -18.71 -16.95
C GLY A 414 22.67 -18.79 -15.48
N SER A 415 23.62 -17.94 -15.07
CA SER A 415 23.84 -17.71 -13.65
C SER A 415 22.58 -17.04 -13.10
N ALA A 416 21.76 -17.86 -12.45
CA ALA A 416 20.51 -17.50 -11.83
C ALA A 416 20.78 -16.69 -10.57
N TRP A 417 21.05 -15.39 -10.72
CA TRP A 417 20.82 -14.42 -9.65
C TRP A 417 19.46 -13.78 -9.89
N SER A 418 18.43 -14.63 -9.96
CA SER A 418 17.10 -14.23 -9.50
C SER A 418 17.13 -14.34 -7.98
N ALA A 419 17.87 -13.42 -7.34
CA ALA A 419 17.43 -13.05 -6.01
C ALA A 419 16.00 -12.54 -6.21
N ASN A 420 15.04 -13.19 -5.56
CA ASN A 420 13.63 -12.77 -5.57
C ASN A 420 13.51 -11.47 -4.76
N VAL A 421 14.28 -10.46 -5.15
CA VAL A 421 14.18 -9.08 -4.70
C VAL A 421 13.00 -8.55 -5.48
N HIS A 422 11.87 -8.40 -4.81
CA HIS A 422 10.72 -7.71 -5.39
C HIS A 422 11.13 -6.27 -5.65
N SER A 423 11.66 -6.02 -6.85
CA SER A 423 12.15 -4.72 -7.21
C SER A 423 11.00 -3.75 -7.43
N LEU A 424 11.20 -2.54 -6.93
CA LEU A 424 10.62 -1.32 -7.45
C LEU A 424 11.43 -0.95 -8.71
N SER A 425 10.96 -1.31 -9.90
CA SER A 425 11.57 -0.83 -11.15
C SER A 425 10.53 -0.20 -12.08
N PRO A 426 10.79 0.99 -12.67
CA PRO A 426 10.05 1.53 -13.78
C PRO A 426 10.67 1.06 -15.12
N ASN A 427 9.81 0.82 -16.11
CA ASN A 427 10.18 0.38 -17.46
C ASN A 427 11.28 1.23 -18.11
N THR A 428 12.36 0.58 -18.56
CA THR A 428 13.44 1.16 -19.36
C THR A 428 13.07 1.15 -20.85
N LEU A 429 12.94 2.33 -21.46
CA LEU A 429 13.13 2.51 -22.90
C LEU A 429 14.23 3.54 -23.11
N THR A 430 15.15 3.17 -23.98
CA THR A 430 16.40 3.82 -24.37
C THR A 430 16.19 5.21 -24.96
N ALA A 431 16.85 6.21 -24.36
CA ALA A 431 17.17 7.48 -25.01
C ALA A 431 18.61 7.88 -24.66
N SER A 432 19.43 8.10 -25.68
CA SER A 432 20.85 8.47 -25.57
C SER A 432 21.03 9.89 -25.02
N PRO A 433 22.04 10.16 -24.17
CA PRO A 433 22.28 11.52 -23.69
C PRO A 433 23.16 12.34 -24.64
N VAL A 434 22.74 13.59 -24.84
CA VAL A 434 23.55 14.70 -25.37
C VAL A 434 24.37 15.27 -24.20
N ILE A 435 25.68 15.41 -24.40
CA ILE A 435 26.62 15.95 -23.41
C ILE A 435 26.61 17.49 -23.50
N VAL A 436 26.30 18.15 -22.38
CA VAL A 436 26.55 19.59 -22.19
C VAL A 436 27.57 19.73 -21.07
N ASN A 437 28.76 20.20 -21.42
CA ASN A 437 29.81 20.54 -20.46
C ASN A 437 29.54 21.95 -19.90
N HIS A 438 29.59 22.11 -18.58
CA HIS A 438 29.80 23.40 -17.93
C HIS A 438 31.14 23.38 -17.17
N PRO A 439 31.89 24.50 -17.17
CA PRO A 439 33.25 24.56 -16.64
C PRO A 439 33.27 24.81 -15.12
N GLU A 440 34.29 24.24 -14.48
CA GLU A 440 34.66 24.48 -13.08
C GLU A 440 35.19 25.92 -12.90
N GLU A 441 34.63 26.65 -11.94
CA GLU A 441 35.23 27.89 -11.43
C GLU A 441 36.06 27.59 -10.18
N ASN A 442 37.37 27.79 -10.30
CA ASN A 442 38.36 27.65 -9.25
C ASN A 442 38.20 28.76 -8.20
N VAL A 443 38.05 28.36 -6.93
CA VAL A 443 38.18 29.26 -5.78
C VAL A 443 39.66 29.42 -5.45
N VAL A 444 40.20 30.62 -5.66
CA VAL A 444 41.55 31.03 -5.28
C VAL A 444 41.57 31.35 -3.78
N GLN A 445 42.40 30.62 -3.04
CA GLN A 445 42.66 30.83 -1.62
C GLN A 445 43.76 31.88 -1.46
N GLY A 446 43.40 33.06 -0.95
CA GLY A 446 44.33 34.17 -0.70
C GLY A 446 44.89 34.12 0.72
N ASP A 447 46.20 33.86 0.82
CA ASP A 447 47.02 34.06 2.02
C ASP A 447 47.21 35.56 2.31
N HIS A 448 46.90 35.99 3.53
CA HIS A 448 47.36 37.27 4.07
C HIS A 448 48.27 37.04 5.28
N HIS A 449 49.56 37.33 5.08
CA HIS A 449 50.55 37.55 6.13
C HIS A 449 50.98 39.04 6.11
N LYS A 450 50.91 39.65 7.30
CA LYS A 450 51.75 40.70 7.91
C LYS A 450 52.41 41.75 7.01
N VAL A 451 52.15 43.03 7.33
CA VAL A 451 53.14 43.94 7.97
C VAL A 451 52.46 44.68 9.09
#